data_AF-A0A423GVQ5-F1
#
_entry.id   AF-A0A423GVQ5-F1
#
_cell.length_a   1.000
_cell.length_b   1.000
_cell.length_c   1.000
_cell.angle_alpha   90.00
_cell.angle_beta   90.00
_cell.angle_gamma   90.00
#
_symmetry.space_group_name_H-M   'P 1'
#
loop_
_entity.id
_entity.type
_entity.pdbx_description
1 polymer ?
#
loop_
_entity_poly.entity_id
_entity_poly.type
_entity_poly.pdbx_seq_one_letter_code
_entity_poly.pdbx_strand_id
1 'polypeptide(L)'
;MNARTEQPNAIARLIERIIELFEMIPHSLIAFVARFSIAAVFWKSGQTKVEGFAVDLISGTFELGMPRLADSTIPLFQSEYHVPLLSPELAAHMAAFAEHCFPILILVGFATRFSALALLGMTLTIQTFVYPDAYPTHGTWAAILLYLMARGPGVLSIDHLIAKRYTAKR
;
A
#
# COMPACT_ATOMS: atom_id res chain seq x y z
N MET A 1 45.47 -25.57 -28.50
CA MET A 1 44.06 -25.15 -28.71
C MET A 1 43.79 -24.03 -27.72
N ASN A 2 44.07 -22.78 -28.10
CA ASN A 2 43.99 -21.63 -27.19
C ASN A 2 42.54 -21.16 -27.10
N ALA A 3 41.90 -21.43 -25.97
CA ALA A 3 40.67 -20.75 -25.59
C ALA A 3 41.00 -19.28 -25.34
N ARG A 4 40.79 -18.43 -26.35
CA ARG A 4 40.72 -16.99 -26.14
C ARG A 4 39.46 -16.74 -25.32
N THR A 5 39.62 -16.50 -24.04
CA THR A 5 38.59 -15.87 -23.22
C THR A 5 38.33 -14.50 -23.84
N GLU A 6 37.24 -14.37 -24.60
CA GLU A 6 36.79 -13.06 -25.06
C GLU A 6 36.59 -12.18 -23.82
N GLN A 7 37.37 -11.11 -23.71
CA GLN A 7 37.18 -10.17 -22.62
C GLN A 7 35.78 -9.55 -22.77
N PRO A 8 34.96 -9.53 -21.70
CA PRO A 8 33.63 -8.97 -21.78
C PRO A 8 33.72 -7.52 -22.28
N ASN A 9 32.88 -7.22 -23.27
CA ASN A 9 32.77 -5.89 -23.90
C ASN A 9 32.70 -4.82 -22.79
N ALA A 10 33.38 -3.68 -22.97
CA ALA A 10 33.36 -2.58 -22.01
C ALA A 10 31.93 -2.13 -21.64
N ILE A 11 30.99 -2.23 -22.60
CA ILE A 11 29.57 -1.97 -22.37
C ILE A 11 28.95 -3.01 -21.43
N ALA A 12 29.27 -4.29 -21.59
CA ALA A 12 28.76 -5.36 -20.73
C ALA A 12 29.22 -5.15 -19.27
N ARG A 13 30.50 -4.84 -19.05
CA ARG A 13 31.03 -4.54 -17.71
C ARG A 13 30.39 -3.31 -17.07
N LEU A 14 30.06 -2.28 -17.87
CA LEU A 14 29.33 -1.11 -17.38
C LEU A 14 27.91 -1.48 -16.96
N ILE A 15 27.20 -2.27 -17.76
CA ILE A 15 25.85 -2.75 -17.43
C ILE A 15 25.86 -3.58 -16.16
N GLU A 16 26.79 -4.53 -16.03
CA GLU A 16 26.97 -5.35 -14.82
C GLU A 16 27.19 -4.47 -13.59
N ARG A 17 28.08 -3.48 -13.68
CA ARG A 17 28.35 -2.55 -12.59
C ARG A 17 27.13 -1.71 -12.21
N ILE A 18 26.30 -1.32 -13.18
CA ILE A 18 25.05 -0.59 -12.90
C ILE A 18 24.04 -1.49 -12.21
N ILE A 19 23.92 -2.76 -12.64
CA ILE A 19 23.04 -3.74 -12.00
C ILE A 19 23.46 -3.97 -10.54
N GLU A 20 24.76 -4.16 -10.29
CA GLU A 20 25.30 -4.29 -8.92
C GLU A 20 24.93 -3.08 -8.05
N LEU A 21 25.00 -1.86 -8.60
CA LEU A 21 24.57 -0.65 -7.88
C LEU A 21 23.07 -0.64 -7.58
N PHE A 22 22.22 -1.16 -8.46
CA PHE A 22 20.78 -1.28 -8.20
C PHE A 22 20.45 -2.35 -7.16
N GLU A 23 21.20 -3.44 -7.11
CA GLU A 23 21.04 -4.49 -6.10
C GLU A 23 21.40 -4.01 -4.69
N MET A 24 22.15 -2.91 -4.57
CA MET A 24 22.45 -2.27 -3.29
C MET A 24 21.26 -1.51 -2.70
N ILE A 25 20.15 -1.33 -3.41
CA ILE A 25 18.96 -0.65 -2.87
C ILE A 25 18.45 -1.46 -1.67
N PRO A 26 18.45 -0.89 -0.45
CA PRO A 26 18.10 -1.64 0.74
C PRO A 26 16.64 -2.07 0.71
N HIS A 27 16.37 -3.34 1.01
CA HIS A 27 15.00 -3.85 1.17
C HIS A 27 14.14 -2.97 2.07
N SER A 28 14.69 -2.48 3.19
CA SER A 28 13.95 -1.62 4.13
C SER A 28 13.53 -0.29 3.52
N LEU A 29 14.29 0.26 2.58
CA LEU A 29 13.92 1.47 1.85
C LEU A 29 12.73 1.17 0.93
N ILE A 30 12.81 0.08 0.15
CA ILE A 30 11.72 -0.36 -0.74
C ILE A 30 10.44 -0.61 0.07
N ALA A 31 10.53 -1.34 1.19
CA ALA A 31 9.41 -1.62 2.07
C ALA A 31 8.81 -0.37 2.72
N PHE A 32 9.63 0.62 3.07
CA PHE A 32 9.13 1.90 3.58
C PHE A 32 8.38 2.69 2.50
N VAL A 33 8.97 2.84 1.30
CA VAL A 33 8.33 3.53 0.17
C VAL A 33 7.04 2.82 -0.24
N ALA A 34 7.05 1.49 -0.32
CA ALA A 34 5.88 0.66 -0.59
C ALA A 34 4.74 0.96 0.40
N ARG A 35 5.02 0.94 1.71
CA ARG A 35 4.04 1.24 2.77
C ARG A 35 3.51 2.67 2.67
N PHE A 36 4.39 3.64 2.46
CA PHE A 36 4.01 5.04 2.34
C PHE A 36 3.10 5.28 1.13
N SER A 37 3.51 4.78 -0.05
CA SER A 37 2.77 4.97 -1.29
C SER A 37 1.39 4.33 -1.22
N ILE A 38 1.28 3.08 -0.76
CA ILE A 38 -0.02 2.41 -0.69
C ILE A 38 -0.91 3.00 0.41
N ALA A 39 -0.33 3.42 1.54
CA ALA A 39 -1.09 4.15 2.56
C ALA A 39 -1.65 5.46 1.99
N ALA A 40 -0.86 6.24 1.24
CA ALA A 40 -1.31 7.49 0.65
C ALA A 40 -2.47 7.30 -0.33
N VAL A 41 -2.44 6.25 -1.16
CA VAL A 41 -3.53 5.91 -2.09
C VAL A 41 -4.86 5.71 -1.35
N PHE A 42 -4.87 4.78 -0.39
CA PHE A 42 -6.10 4.45 0.33
C PHE A 42 -6.53 5.54 1.30
N TRP A 43 -5.58 6.24 1.93
CA TRP A 43 -5.89 7.39 2.79
C TRP A 43 -6.62 8.47 1.99
N LYS A 44 -6.08 8.87 0.83
CA LYS A 44 -6.75 9.87 -0.03
C LYS A 44 -8.11 9.41 -0.50
N SER A 45 -8.29 8.11 -0.79
CA SER A 45 -9.61 7.55 -1.10
C SER A 45 -10.57 7.59 0.09
N GLY A 46 -10.09 7.35 1.32
CA GLY A 46 -10.88 7.45 2.53
C GLY A 46 -11.35 8.88 2.81
N GLN A 47 -10.47 9.86 2.58
CA GLN A 47 -10.74 11.28 2.79
C GLN A 47 -11.90 11.80 1.92
N THR A 48 -12.23 11.17 0.78
CA THR A 48 -13.40 11.54 -0.03
C THR A 48 -14.72 11.01 0.51
N LYS A 49 -14.68 10.08 1.49
CA LYS A 49 -15.84 9.42 2.10
C LYS A 49 -16.21 10.00 3.46
N VAL A 50 -15.42 10.92 3.98
CA VAL A 50 -15.65 11.56 5.27
C VAL A 50 -15.63 13.07 5.13
N GLU A 51 -16.32 13.75 6.03
CA GLU A 51 -16.34 15.20 6.17
C GLU A 51 -16.16 15.58 7.64
N GLY A 52 -15.87 16.84 7.91
CA GLY A 52 -15.54 17.31 9.26
C GLY A 52 -14.16 16.86 9.74
N PHE A 53 -13.39 16.15 8.91
CA PHE A 53 -12.02 15.74 9.19
C PHE A 53 -11.25 15.59 7.88
N ALA A 54 -10.15 16.32 7.75
CA ALA A 54 -9.27 16.25 6.59
C ALA A 54 -7.79 16.30 7.01
N VAL A 55 -6.97 15.37 6.53
CA VAL A 55 -5.52 15.39 6.71
C VAL A 55 -4.86 15.02 5.39
N ASP A 56 -4.22 15.97 4.74
CA ASP A 56 -3.40 15.71 3.56
C ASP A 56 -2.01 16.34 3.75
N LEU A 57 -1.04 15.48 4.04
CA LEU A 57 0.36 15.86 4.26
C LEU A 57 1.02 16.45 2.99
N ILE A 58 0.48 16.17 1.80
CA ILE A 58 1.05 16.63 0.53
C ILE A 58 0.55 18.03 0.20
N SER A 59 -0.76 18.28 0.36
CA SER A 59 -1.32 19.62 0.12
C SER A 59 -1.20 20.55 1.33
N GLY A 60 -0.91 20.03 2.52
CA GLY A 60 -0.86 20.80 3.76
C GLY A 60 -2.24 21.13 4.33
N THR A 61 -3.27 20.40 3.92
CA THR A 61 -4.65 20.59 4.39
C THR A 61 -4.87 19.86 5.70
N PHE A 62 -5.34 20.58 6.73
CA PHE A 62 -5.69 20.02 8.04
C PHE A 62 -7.02 20.59 8.53
N GLU A 63 -8.02 19.73 8.66
CA GLU A 63 -9.30 19.98 9.29
C GLU A 63 -9.49 18.92 10.39
N LEU A 64 -9.58 19.36 11.64
CA LEU A 64 -9.58 18.47 12.82
C LEU A 64 -10.91 18.51 13.57
N GLY A 65 -12.02 18.59 12.83
CA GLY A 65 -13.35 18.47 13.41
C GLY A 65 -13.72 17.01 13.73
N MET A 66 -15.01 16.78 13.97
CA MET A 66 -15.52 15.43 14.21
C MET A 66 -15.78 14.72 12.89
N PRO A 67 -15.06 13.62 12.58
CA PRO A 67 -15.26 12.87 11.35
C PRO A 67 -16.66 12.27 11.32
N ARG A 68 -17.37 12.49 10.23
CA ARG A 68 -18.61 11.81 9.88
C ARG A 68 -18.56 11.35 8.43
N LEU A 69 -19.37 10.36 8.08
CA LEU A 69 -19.50 9.92 6.70
C LEU A 69 -20.06 11.08 5.87
N ALA A 70 -19.47 11.35 4.70
CA ALA A 70 -19.97 12.40 3.83
C ALA A 70 -21.35 12.02 3.28
N ASP A 71 -22.25 12.99 3.13
CA ASP A 71 -23.63 12.79 2.66
C ASP A 71 -23.70 12.09 1.28
N SER A 72 -22.65 12.21 0.45
CA SER A 72 -22.53 11.55 -0.86
C SER A 72 -22.11 10.09 -0.79
N THR A 73 -21.57 9.61 0.33
CA THR A 73 -20.90 8.30 0.39
C THR A 73 -21.90 7.16 0.23
N ILE A 74 -23.00 7.16 0.99
CA ILE A 74 -24.01 6.09 0.85
C ILE A 74 -24.61 6.08 -0.56
N PRO A 75 -25.02 7.24 -1.14
CA PRO A 75 -25.44 7.30 -2.54
C PRO A 75 -24.42 6.68 -3.53
N LEU A 76 -23.12 6.94 -3.38
CA LEU A 76 -22.09 6.32 -4.24
C LEU A 76 -22.09 4.79 -4.14
N PHE A 77 -22.26 4.23 -2.95
CA PHE A 77 -22.37 2.78 -2.76
C PHE A 77 -23.68 2.19 -3.27
N GLN A 78 -24.73 3.01 -3.42
CA GLN A 78 -26.01 2.62 -4.00
C GLN A 78 -26.00 2.62 -5.52
N SER A 79 -25.38 3.63 -6.15
CA SER A 79 -25.49 3.86 -7.60
C SER A 79 -24.24 3.53 -8.41
N GLU A 80 -23.06 3.52 -7.79
CA GLU A 80 -21.79 3.38 -8.52
C GLU A 80 -20.99 2.16 -8.07
N TYR A 81 -20.75 2.01 -6.76
CA TYR A 81 -19.79 1.00 -6.26
C TYR A 81 -20.35 -0.40 -6.04
N HIS A 82 -21.65 -0.63 -6.22
CA HIS A 82 -22.36 -1.91 -6.18
C HIS A 82 -21.56 -3.11 -5.61
N VAL A 83 -21.26 -3.04 -4.31
CA VAL A 83 -20.48 -4.10 -3.64
C VAL A 83 -21.42 -5.26 -3.35
N PRO A 84 -21.13 -6.49 -3.83
CA PRO A 84 -22.01 -7.62 -3.59
C PRO A 84 -22.01 -8.01 -2.11
N LEU A 85 -23.07 -8.70 -1.68
CA LEU A 85 -23.24 -9.30 -0.34
C LEU A 85 -23.46 -8.31 0.83
N LEU A 86 -23.25 -7.01 0.65
CA LEU A 86 -23.43 -6.00 1.70
C LEU A 86 -24.49 -4.98 1.30
N SER A 87 -25.21 -4.43 2.28
CA SER A 87 -26.04 -3.25 2.01
C SER A 87 -25.14 -2.03 1.74
N PRO A 88 -25.58 -1.07 0.93
CA PRO A 88 -24.80 0.14 0.64
C PRO A 88 -24.37 0.89 1.90
N GLU A 89 -25.21 0.94 2.93
CA GLU A 89 -24.91 1.59 4.20
C GLU A 89 -23.75 0.88 4.91
N LEU A 90 -23.80 -0.45 4.99
CA LEU A 90 -22.74 -1.24 5.63
C LEU A 90 -21.44 -1.15 4.83
N ALA A 91 -21.51 -1.26 3.50
CA ALA A 91 -20.36 -1.18 2.61
C ALA A 91 -19.68 0.20 2.71
N ALA A 92 -20.44 1.29 2.75
CA ALA A 92 -19.92 2.64 2.89
C ALA A 92 -19.14 2.85 4.20
N HIS A 93 -19.70 2.41 5.33
CA HIS A 93 -19.04 2.51 6.64
C HIS A 93 -17.80 1.62 6.72
N MET A 94 -17.89 0.37 6.23
CA MET A 94 -16.76 -0.55 6.21
C MET A 94 -15.62 -0.03 5.34
N ALA A 95 -15.92 0.50 4.15
CA ALA A 95 -14.93 1.08 3.26
C ALA A 95 -14.27 2.32 3.88
N ALA A 96 -15.07 3.27 4.37
CA ALA A 96 -14.55 4.46 5.04
C ALA A 96 -13.65 4.08 6.23
N PHE A 97 -14.06 3.13 7.06
CA PHE A 97 -13.24 2.66 8.18
C PHE A 97 -11.93 2.00 7.70
N ALA A 98 -12.02 1.08 6.74
CA ALA A 98 -10.86 0.34 6.23
C ALA A 98 -9.83 1.27 5.59
N GLU A 99 -10.27 2.27 4.83
CA GLU A 99 -9.43 3.25 4.14
C GLU A 99 -8.78 4.29 5.05
N HIS A 100 -9.18 4.37 6.32
CA HIS A 100 -8.46 5.17 7.32
C HIS A 100 -7.60 4.28 8.23
N CYS A 101 -8.15 3.16 8.69
CA CYS A 101 -7.49 2.28 9.64
C CYS A 101 -6.27 1.60 9.02
N PHE A 102 -6.44 0.82 7.94
CA PHE A 102 -5.33 0.03 7.38
C PHE A 102 -4.21 0.88 6.78
N PRO A 103 -4.46 2.04 6.16
CA PRO A 103 -3.40 2.94 5.73
C PRO A 103 -2.55 3.46 6.88
N ILE A 104 -3.14 3.79 8.03
CA ILE A 104 -2.36 4.16 9.22
C ILE A 104 -1.51 2.96 9.68
N LEU A 105 -2.11 1.78 9.84
CA LEU A 105 -1.41 0.59 10.32
C LEU A 105 -0.25 0.20 9.40
N ILE A 106 -0.49 0.18 8.08
CA ILE A 106 0.55 -0.18 7.11
C ILE A 106 1.63 0.89 7.04
N LEU A 107 1.31 2.19 7.13
CA LEU A 107 2.28 3.28 7.12
C LEU A 107 3.26 3.15 8.29
N VAL A 108 2.77 3.00 9.52
CA VAL A 108 3.62 2.84 10.71
C VAL A 108 4.31 1.46 10.76
N GLY A 109 3.91 0.54 9.88
CA GLY A 109 4.45 -0.81 9.79
C GLY A 109 4.03 -1.67 10.98
N PHE A 110 2.75 -1.63 11.33
CA PHE A 110 2.13 -2.49 12.34
C PHE A 110 1.26 -3.56 11.67
N ALA A 111 1.45 -4.82 12.11
CA ALA A 111 0.80 -6.00 11.55
C ALA A 111 0.87 -6.02 10.02
N THR A 112 2.02 -5.61 9.45
CA THR A 112 2.13 -5.14 8.06
C THR A 112 1.64 -6.16 7.04
N ARG A 113 1.90 -7.45 7.27
CA ARG A 113 1.41 -8.52 6.38
C ARG A 113 -0.11 -8.65 6.39
N PHE A 114 -0.73 -8.49 7.55
CA PHE A 114 -2.18 -8.54 7.71
C PHE A 114 -2.84 -7.26 7.19
N SER A 115 -2.24 -6.09 7.46
CA SER A 115 -2.69 -4.82 6.89
C SER A 115 -2.61 -4.84 5.36
N ALA A 116 -1.54 -5.39 4.79
CA ALA A 116 -1.39 -5.57 3.35
C ALA A 116 -2.40 -6.57 2.77
N LEU A 117 -2.69 -7.67 3.48
CA LEU A 117 -3.74 -8.61 3.08
C LEU A 117 -5.13 -7.95 3.05
N ALA A 118 -5.47 -7.15 4.06
CA ALA A 118 -6.75 -6.45 4.11
C ALA A 118 -6.89 -5.47 2.94
N LEU A 119 -5.86 -4.66 2.67
CA LEU A 119 -5.83 -3.74 1.53
C LEU A 119 -5.82 -4.46 0.19
N LEU A 120 -5.22 -5.66 0.11
CA LEU A 120 -5.26 -6.49 -1.09
C LEU A 120 -6.68 -7.00 -1.34
N GLY A 121 -7.37 -7.47 -0.30
CA GLY A 121 -8.78 -7.84 -0.37
C GLY A 121 -9.63 -6.68 -0.90
N MET A 122 -9.43 -5.48 -0.36
CA MET A 122 -10.11 -4.27 -0.84
C MET A 122 -9.77 -3.95 -2.29
N THR A 123 -8.49 -4.04 -2.68
CA THR A 123 -8.04 -3.85 -4.08
C THR A 123 -8.75 -4.80 -5.02
N LEU A 124 -8.88 -6.07 -4.64
CA LEU A 124 -9.57 -7.08 -5.42
C LEU A 124 -11.07 -6.76 -5.53
N THR A 125 -11.74 -6.39 -4.44
CA THR A 125 -13.14 -5.97 -4.46
C THR A 125 -13.37 -4.80 -5.41
N ILE A 126 -12.52 -3.77 -5.35
CA ILE A 126 -12.61 -2.59 -6.24
C ILE A 126 -12.40 -3.03 -7.69
N GLN A 127 -11.37 -3.83 -7.97
CA GLN A 127 -11.06 -4.31 -9.30
C GLN A 127 -12.16 -5.21 -9.89
N THR A 128 -12.84 -6.03 -9.09
CA THR A 128 -13.84 -6.97 -9.62
C THR A 128 -15.23 -6.36 -9.74
N PHE A 129 -15.60 -5.45 -8.83
CA PHE A 129 -16.99 -4.99 -8.72
C PHE A 129 -17.19 -3.50 -8.98
N VAL A 130 -16.14 -2.68 -8.85
CA VAL A 130 -16.27 -1.22 -8.92
C VAL A 130 -15.70 -0.67 -10.22
N TYR A 131 -14.40 -0.88 -10.46
CA TYR A 131 -13.70 -0.35 -11.64
C TYR A 131 -12.88 -1.46 -12.34
N PRO A 132 -13.54 -2.35 -13.12
CA PRO A 132 -12.87 -3.46 -13.79
C PRO A 132 -11.86 -3.02 -14.86
N ASP A 133 -12.07 -1.86 -15.49
CA ASP A 133 -11.17 -1.36 -16.53
C ASP A 133 -9.91 -0.68 -15.97
N ALA A 134 -9.81 -0.50 -14.64
CA ALA A 134 -8.70 0.18 -13.97
C ALA A 134 -7.53 -0.76 -13.59
N TYR A 135 -7.39 -1.91 -14.26
CA TYR A 135 -6.36 -2.91 -13.94
C TYR A 135 -4.92 -2.35 -13.90
N PRO A 136 -4.46 -1.48 -14.81
CA PRO A 136 -3.11 -0.92 -14.72
C PRO A 136 -2.86 -0.21 -13.38
N THR A 137 -3.88 0.43 -12.81
CA THR A 137 -3.81 1.07 -11.50
C THR A 137 -3.83 0.02 -10.39
N HIS A 138 -4.86 -0.82 -10.32
CA HIS A 138 -5.01 -1.80 -9.23
C HIS A 138 -3.93 -2.88 -9.21
N GLY A 139 -3.40 -3.26 -10.38
CA GLY A 139 -2.28 -4.17 -10.51
C GLY A 139 -1.01 -3.65 -9.84
N THR A 140 -0.75 -2.33 -9.92
CA THR A 140 0.40 -1.72 -9.21
C THR A 140 0.22 -1.78 -7.70
N TRP A 141 -1.01 -1.53 -7.22
CA TRP A 141 -1.33 -1.63 -5.80
C TRP A 141 -1.17 -3.06 -5.30
N ALA A 142 -1.73 -4.02 -6.03
CA ALA A 142 -1.63 -5.44 -5.71
C ALA A 142 -0.17 -5.92 -5.68
N ALA A 143 0.67 -5.50 -6.63
CA ALA A 143 2.09 -5.84 -6.65
C ALA A 143 2.83 -5.33 -5.39
N ILE A 144 2.57 -4.08 -4.99
CA ILE A 144 3.14 -3.49 -3.76
C ILE A 144 2.68 -4.26 -2.52
N LEU A 145 1.38 -4.56 -2.43
CA LEU A 145 0.79 -5.26 -1.29
C LEU A 145 1.30 -6.70 -1.18
N LEU A 146 1.37 -7.43 -2.28
CA LEU A 146 1.96 -8.77 -2.35
C LEU A 146 3.43 -8.77 -1.96
N TYR A 147 4.20 -7.76 -2.41
CA TYR A 147 5.58 -7.58 -1.99
C TYR A 147 5.69 -7.40 -0.47
N LEU A 148 4.86 -6.55 0.14
CA LEU A 148 4.84 -6.34 1.60
C LEU A 148 4.42 -7.59 2.38
N MET A 149 3.46 -8.36 1.84
CA MET A 149 3.06 -9.65 2.42
C MET A 149 4.23 -10.64 2.41
N ALA A 150 4.90 -10.79 1.26
CA ALA A 150 5.97 -11.77 1.07
C ALA A 150 7.26 -11.39 1.82
N ARG A 151 7.69 -10.14 1.70
CA ARG A 151 9.00 -9.68 2.16
C ARG A 151 8.96 -8.97 3.51
N GLY A 152 7.79 -8.50 3.93
CA GLY A 152 7.56 -7.90 5.23
C GLY A 152 7.88 -6.41 5.30
N PRO A 153 7.99 -5.86 6.53
CA PRO A 153 7.85 -4.42 6.77
C PRO A 153 9.14 -3.60 6.63
N GLY A 154 10.30 -4.26 6.60
CA GLY A 154 11.61 -3.61 6.74
C GLY A 154 11.90 -3.14 8.18
N VAL A 155 13.10 -2.60 8.42
CA VAL A 155 13.56 -2.24 9.77
C VAL A 155 12.88 -1.00 10.36
N LEU A 156 12.36 -0.11 9.50
CA LEU A 156 11.65 1.12 9.89
C LEU A 156 10.17 0.83 10.15
N SER A 157 9.87 -0.07 11.08
CA SER A 157 8.51 -0.52 11.37
C SER A 157 8.31 -0.88 12.84
N ILE A 158 7.08 -0.70 13.33
CA ILE A 158 6.69 -1.17 14.67
C ILE A 158 6.86 -2.70 14.77
N ASP A 159 6.53 -3.44 13.72
CA ASP A 159 6.73 -4.89 13.65
C ASP A 159 8.20 -5.28 13.91
N HIS A 160 9.16 -4.55 13.34
CA HIS A 160 10.58 -4.80 13.58
C HIS A 160 10.98 -4.48 15.03
N LEU A 161 10.47 -3.39 15.60
CA LEU A 161 10.73 -3.03 17.00
C LEU A 161 10.19 -4.08 17.97
N ILE A 162 8.99 -4.59 17.71
CA ILE A 162 8.38 -5.69 18.47
C ILE A 162 9.25 -6.94 18.34
N ALA A 163 9.59 -7.36 17.12
CA ALA A 163 10.40 -8.55 16.88
C ALA A 163 11.76 -8.47 17.60
N LYS A 164 12.45 -7.32 17.51
CA LYS A 164 13.72 -7.09 18.22
C LYS A 164 13.57 -7.25 19.74
N ARG A 165 12.50 -6.72 20.33
CA ARG A 165 12.25 -6.79 21.78
C ARG A 165 11.96 -8.21 22.27
N TYR A 166 11.31 -9.05 21.48
CA TYR A 166 11.00 -10.44 21.88
C TYR A 166 12.10 -11.43 21.53
N THR A 167 12.89 -11.19 20.47
CA THR A 167 14.07 -12.02 20.15
C THR A 167 15.23 -11.76 21.11
N ALA A 168 15.42 -10.52 21.58
CA ALA A 168 16.46 -10.20 22.58
C ALA A 168 16.17 -10.71 24.00
N LYS A 169 14.97 -11.29 24.24
CA LYS A 169 14.55 -11.89 25.51
C LYS A 169 14.59 -13.42 25.51
N ARG A 170 15.00 -14.03 24.40
CA ARG A 170 15.33 -15.46 24.30
C ARG A 170 16.83 -15.62 24.35
#